data_AF-A0A7J4S8T1-F1
#
_entry.id   AF-A0A7J4S8T1-F1
#
_cell.length_a   1.000
_cell.length_b   1.000
_cell.length_c   1.000
_cell.angle_alpha   90.00
_cell.angle_beta   90.00
_cell.angle_gamma   90.00
#
_symmetry.space_group_name_H-M   'P 1'
#
loop_
_entity.id
_entity.type
_entity.pdbx_description
1 polymer ?
#
loop_
_entity_poly.entity_id
_entity_poly.type
_entity_poly.pdbx_seq_one_letter_code
_entity_poly.pdbx_strand_id
1 'polypeptide(L)'
;YHGSEINLITLKIGKNQDIRAFFGKLIQGNYPDIRQSITKRIDSSNTLHFRLCVDALIAKQIKFIDTKLKTIKCNVKIKVYPGQDIIQNLDTFIASC
;
A
#
# COMPACT_ATOMS: atom_id res chain seq x y z
N TYR A 1 -1.29 -15.14 18.63
CA TYR A 1 -0.77 -14.07 19.52
C TYR A 1 -0.93 -14.57 20.94
N HIS A 2 0.16 -14.83 21.65
CA HIS A 2 0.19 -15.63 22.89
C HIS A 2 0.52 -14.81 24.15
N GLY A 3 0.05 -13.56 24.23
CA GLY A 3 0.20 -12.73 25.44
C GLY A 3 1.58 -12.13 25.69
N SER A 4 2.55 -12.30 24.78
CA SER A 4 3.83 -11.58 24.82
C SER A 4 3.62 -10.08 24.59
N GLU A 5 4.45 -9.25 25.22
CA GLU A 5 4.48 -7.81 25.00
C GLU A 5 4.88 -7.47 23.55
N ILE A 6 4.14 -6.55 22.93
CA ILE A 6 4.29 -6.21 21.51
C ILE A 6 4.35 -4.70 21.38
N ASN A 7 5.40 -4.23 20.70
CA ASN A 7 5.52 -2.83 20.33
C ASN A 7 4.82 -2.59 18.99
N LEU A 8 3.77 -1.76 19.00
CA LEU A 8 3.07 -1.34 17.79
C LEU A 8 3.65 -0.01 17.29
N ILE A 9 4.33 -0.06 16.15
CA ILE A 9 4.84 1.14 15.45
C ILE A 9 3.85 1.49 14.35
N THR A 10 3.32 2.72 14.38
CA THR A 10 2.38 3.22 13.37
C THR A 10 2.87 4.54 12.78
N LEU A 11 2.74 4.68 11.46
CA LEU A 11 2.98 5.92 10.73
C LEU A 11 1.73 6.30 9.94
N LYS A 12 1.45 7.60 9.85
CA LYS A 12 0.40 8.15 8.98
C LYS A 12 0.99 9.24 8.10
N ILE A 13 0.78 9.12 6.79
CA ILE A 13 1.16 10.13 5.80
C ILE A 13 -0.11 10.86 5.37
N GLY A 14 -0.12 12.20 5.48
CA GLY A 14 -1.27 13.03 5.12
C GLY A 14 -1.00 14.09 4.05
N LYS A 15 0.27 14.41 3.77
CA LYS A 15 0.65 15.40 2.76
C LYS A 15 0.72 14.73 1.39
N ASN A 16 0.08 15.33 0.38
CA ASN A 16 0.03 14.78 -0.98
C ASN A 16 1.43 14.56 -1.58
N GLN A 17 2.39 15.45 -1.32
CA GLN A 17 3.77 15.30 -1.79
C GLN A 17 4.43 14.03 -1.25
N ASP A 18 4.27 13.76 0.05
CA ASP A 18 4.84 12.57 0.69
C ASP A 18 4.15 11.28 0.21
N ILE A 19 2.83 11.35 -0.03
CA ILE A 19 2.06 10.24 -0.61
C ILE A 19 2.57 9.93 -2.03
N ARG A 20 2.80 10.96 -2.86
CA ARG A 20 3.38 10.80 -4.21
C ARG A 20 4.78 10.19 -4.13
N ALA A 21 5.66 10.72 -3.27
CA ALA A 21 7.00 10.19 -3.09
C ALA A 21 6.99 8.72 -2.59
N PHE A 22 6.04 8.37 -1.72
CA PHE A 22 5.83 7.00 -1.28
C PHE A 22 5.41 6.09 -2.44
N PHE A 23 4.41 6.47 -3.23
CA PHE A 23 3.97 5.69 -4.39
C PHE A 23 5.03 5.60 -5.48
N GLY A 24 5.80 6.67 -5.73
CA GLY A 24 6.93 6.67 -6.67
C GLY A 24 8.02 5.67 -6.29
N LYS A 25 8.25 5.43 -5.00
CA LYS A 25 9.11 4.32 -4.53
C LYS A 25 8.41 2.97 -4.63
N LEU A 26 7.12 2.90 -4.30
CA LEU A 26 6.37 1.64 -4.33
C LEU A 26 6.36 1.01 -5.72
N ILE A 27 6.19 1.80 -6.77
CA ILE A 27 6.15 1.31 -8.16
C ILE A 27 7.49 0.78 -8.67
N GLN A 28 8.61 1.09 -8.00
CA GLN A 28 9.93 0.53 -8.30
C GLN A 28 10.08 -0.91 -7.82
N GLY A 29 9.16 -1.39 -6.96
CA GLY A 29 9.11 -2.78 -6.52
C GLY A 29 8.26 -3.65 -7.45
N ASN A 30 7.76 -4.77 -6.92
CA ASN A 30 6.87 -5.67 -7.65
C ASN A 30 5.39 -5.21 -7.62
N TYR A 31 5.15 -3.91 -7.84
CA TYR A 31 3.80 -3.36 -7.92
C TYR A 31 2.92 -3.99 -9.02
N PRO A 32 3.44 -4.40 -10.20
CA PRO A 32 2.63 -5.09 -11.21
C PRO A 32 1.88 -6.32 -10.67
N ASP A 33 2.48 -7.07 -9.74
CA ASP A 33 1.84 -8.24 -9.10
C ASP A 33 0.64 -7.82 -8.24
N ILE A 34 0.77 -6.69 -7.54
CA ILE A 34 -0.33 -6.08 -6.78
C ILE A 34 -1.42 -5.60 -7.73
N ARG A 35 -1.04 -4.99 -8.85
CA ARG A 35 -1.98 -4.43 -9.82
C ARG A 35 -2.87 -5.51 -10.46
N GLN A 36 -2.37 -6.72 -10.65
CA GLN A 36 -3.16 -7.87 -11.14
C GLN A 36 -4.28 -8.27 -10.17
N SER A 37 -4.09 -8.05 -8.87
CA SER A 37 -5.03 -8.43 -7.81
C SER A 37 -5.71 -7.23 -7.12
N ILE A 38 -5.61 -6.04 -7.72
CA ILE A 38 -5.95 -4.77 -7.09
C ILE A 38 -7.41 -4.69 -6.63
N THR A 39 -8.34 -5.26 -7.41
CA THR A 39 -9.78 -5.27 -7.10
C THR A 39 -10.10 -6.07 -5.84
N LYS A 40 -9.32 -7.11 -5.54
CA LYS A 40 -9.45 -7.92 -4.32
C LYS A 40 -8.78 -7.28 -3.11
N ARG A 41 -8.01 -6.21 -3.33
CA ARG A 41 -7.23 -5.50 -2.30
C ARG A 41 -7.85 -4.19 -1.88
N ILE A 42 -8.86 -3.72 -2.62
CA ILE A 42 -9.64 -2.54 -2.27
C ILE A 42 -10.91 -2.99 -1.57
N ASP A 43 -11.15 -2.48 -0.37
CA ASP A 43 -12.36 -2.79 0.40
C ASP A 43 -13.55 -1.91 -0.02
N SER A 44 -14.72 -2.19 0.56
CA SER A 44 -15.95 -1.40 0.34
C SER A 44 -15.83 0.06 0.82
N SER A 45 -14.80 0.37 1.61
CA SER A 45 -14.51 1.73 2.07
C SER A 45 -13.55 2.47 1.13
N ASN A 46 -13.25 1.95 -0.06
CA ASN A 46 -12.28 2.56 -0.98
C ASN A 46 -10.86 2.63 -0.39
N THR A 47 -10.48 1.63 0.41
CA THR A 47 -9.15 1.53 1.02
C THR A 47 -8.37 0.42 0.34
N LEU A 48 -7.22 0.76 -0.24
CA LEU A 48 -6.26 -0.20 -0.77
C LEU A 48 -5.43 -0.80 0.36
N HIS A 49 -5.43 -2.13 0.44
CA HIS A 49 -4.68 -2.91 1.41
C HIS A 49 -3.53 -3.69 0.76
N PHE A 50 -2.33 -3.52 1.30
CA PHE A 50 -1.17 -4.33 0.93
C PHE A 50 -0.19 -4.46 2.10
N ARG A 51 0.81 -5.33 1.94
CA ARG A 51 1.87 -5.53 2.92
C ARG A 51 3.23 -5.45 2.26
N LEU A 52 4.19 -4.90 2.98
CA LEU A 52 5.59 -4.87 2.59
C LEU A 52 6.41 -5.82 3.45
N CYS A 53 7.35 -6.54 2.84
CA CYS A 53 8.28 -7.41 3.55
C CYS A 53 9.28 -6.57 4.35
N VAL A 54 9.35 -6.77 5.67
CA VAL A 54 10.26 -6.01 6.55
C VAL A 54 11.72 -6.25 6.17
N ASP A 55 12.11 -7.51 5.96
CA ASP A 55 13.51 -7.86 5.66
C ASP A 55 13.96 -7.26 4.32
N ALA A 56 13.05 -7.23 3.32
CA ALA A 56 13.32 -6.58 2.05
C ALA A 56 13.52 -5.06 2.23
N LEU A 57 12.69 -4.40 3.04
CA LEU A 57 12.83 -2.98 3.31
C LEU A 57 14.14 -2.64 4.03
N ILE A 58 14.58 -3.48 4.97
CA ILE A 58 15.90 -3.35 5.63
C ILE A 58 17.02 -3.45 4.58
N ALA A 59 16.88 -4.36 3.61
CA ALA A 59 17.77 -4.49 2.45
C ALA A 59 17.56 -3.41 1.37
N LYS A 60 16.79 -2.36 1.64
CA LYS A 60 16.45 -1.26 0.71
C LYS A 60 15.72 -1.71 -0.56
N GLN A 61 14.97 -2.81 -0.48
CA GLN A 61 14.16 -3.36 -1.56
C GLN A 61 12.66 -3.22 -1.25
N ILE A 62 11.89 -2.77 -2.24
CA ILE A 62 10.44 -2.74 -2.15
C ILE A 62 9.89 -4.08 -2.62
N LYS A 63 9.32 -4.85 -1.68
CA LYS A 63 8.69 -6.14 -1.99
C LYS A 63 7.34 -6.27 -1.30
N PHE A 64 6.30 -6.39 -2.12
CA PHE A 64 4.95 -6.72 -1.69
C PHE A 64 4.82 -8.23 -1.46
N ILE A 65 4.15 -8.63 -0.38
CA ILE A 65 3.90 -10.04 -0.04
C ILE A 65 2.51 -10.25 0.55
N ASP A 66 1.93 -11.43 0.32
CA ASP A 66 0.64 -11.84 0.90
C ASP A 66 0.77 -12.76 2.12
N THR A 67 2.00 -13.06 2.54
CA THR A 67 2.28 -14.05 3.58
C THR A 67 2.17 -13.46 4.99
N LYS A 68 2.06 -14.34 5.99
CA LYS A 68 2.10 -14.00 7.43
C LYS A 68 3.52 -13.76 7.96
N LEU A 69 4.53 -13.61 7.09
CA LEU A 69 5.88 -13.23 7.50
C LEU A 69 5.88 -11.84 8.15
N LYS A 70 7.02 -11.43 8.74
CA LYS A 70 7.19 -10.08 9.31
C LYS A 70 6.91 -9.04 8.22
N THR A 71 5.80 -8.34 8.39
CA THR A 71 5.25 -7.41 7.39
C THR A 71 4.92 -6.08 8.00
N ILE A 72 5.01 -5.04 7.18
CA ILE A 72 4.38 -3.75 7.46
C ILE A 72 3.02 -3.76 6.76
N LYS A 73 1.94 -3.61 7.52
CA LYS A 73 0.59 -3.46 6.97
C LYS A 73 0.39 -2.03 6.49
N CYS A 74 0.02 -1.87 5.22
CA CYS A 74 -0.25 -0.58 4.61
C CYS A 74 -1.72 -0.49 4.20
N ASN A 75 -2.34 0.65 4.52
CA ASN A 75 -3.70 0.97 4.12
C ASN A 75 -3.70 2.37 3.50
N VAL A 76 -4.20 2.52 2.28
CA VAL A 76 -4.27 3.80 1.57
C VAL A 76 -5.72 4.09 1.22
N LYS A 77 -6.26 5.19 1.74
CA LYS A 77 -7.61 5.65 1.41
C LYS A 77 -7.59 6.33 0.04
N ILE A 78 -8.40 5.83 -0.88
CA ILE A 78 -8.57 6.42 -2.21
C ILE A 78 -9.84 7.28 -2.17
N LYS A 79 -9.68 8.57 -2.50
CA LYS A 79 -10.81 9.49 -2.59
C LYS A 79 -11.44 9.35 -3.97
N VAL A 80 -12.72 9.01 -4.00
CA VAL A 80 -13.55 8.96 -5.21
C VAL A 80 -14.79 9.81 -4.99
N TYR A 81 -15.26 10.45 -6.06
CA TYR A 81 -16.51 11.20 -6.10
C TYR A 81 -17.58 10.40 -6.86
N PRO A 82 -18.88 10.71 -6.71
CA PRO A 82 -19.95 10.02 -7.45
C PRO A 82 -19.67 9.95 -8.95
N GLY A 83 -19.81 8.76 -9.53
CA GLY A 83 -19.55 8.50 -10.95
C GLY A 83 -18.09 8.20 -11.31
N GLN A 84 -17.15 8.22 -10.37
CA GLN A 84 -15.74 7.87 -10.63
C GLN A 84 -15.45 6.39 -10.37
N ASP A 85 -14.64 5.80 -11.25
CA ASP A 85 -14.07 4.47 -11.04
C ASP A 85 -12.81 4.56 -10.16
N ILE A 86 -12.77 3.74 -9.12
CA ILE A 86 -11.68 3.75 -8.14
C ILE A 86 -10.35 3.26 -8.72
N ILE A 87 -10.40 2.28 -9.64
CA ILE A 87 -9.19 1.72 -10.25
C ILE A 87 -8.59 2.74 -11.21
N GLN A 88 -9.42 3.37 -12.05
CA GLN A 88 -9.01 4.44 -12.95
C GLN A 88 -8.41 5.63 -12.18
N ASN A 89 -9.02 6.03 -11.07
CA ASN A 89 -8.48 7.09 -10.21
C ASN A 89 -7.11 6.73 -9.63
N LEU A 90 -6.95 5.48 -9.15
CA LEU A 90 -5.67 5.00 -8.64
C LEU A 90 -4.60 4.95 -9.72
N ASP A 91 -4.93 4.42 -10.90
CA ASP A 91 -4.00 4.34 -12.02
C ASP A 91 -3.56 5.74 -12.49
N THR A 92 -4.49 6.68 -12.57
CA THR A 92 -4.20 8.08 -12.91
C THR A 92 -3.28 8.73 -11.86
N PHE A 93 -3.53 8.48 -10.58
CA PHE A 93 -2.67 8.98 -9.50
C PHE A 93 -1.26 8.40 -9.62
N ILE A 94 -1.15 7.10 -9.83
CA ILE A 94 0.14 6.40 -9.94
C ILE A 94 0.93 6.86 -11.15
N ALA A 95 0.28 7.06 -12.31
CA ALA A 95 0.92 7.59 -13.51
C ALA A 95 1.47 9.02 -13.33
N SER A 96 1.06 9.73 -12.28
CA SER A 96 1.51 11.08 -11.94
C SER A 96 2.53 11.14 -10.79
N CYS A 97 3.02 9.98 -10.34
CA CYS A 97 4.04 9.85 -9.29
C CYS A 97 5.43 9.70 -9.92
#